data_AF-A0A1W0ABS9-F1
#
_entry.id   AF-A0A1W0ABS9-F1
#
_cell.length_a   1.000
_cell.length_b   1.000
_cell.length_c   1.000
_cell.angle_alpha   90.00
_cell.angle_beta   90.00
_cell.angle_gamma   90.00
#
_symmetry.space_group_name_H-M   'P 1'
#
loop_
_entity.id
_entity.type
_entity.pdbx_description
1 polymer ?
#
loop_
_entity_poly.entity_id
_entity_poly.type
_entity_poly.pdbx_seq_one_letter_code
_entity_poly.pdbx_strand_id
1 'polypeptide(L)'
;ECPRGWTKVMDGLEFLQQTPSTKYSLIIIDVYTGYNVIPFYTVETLSMIEQEWLKNDGVVVMNFVGYYNEPNMDIVHAIHTTLQNVFNYVRVFREMPANDLHEPANLVFYASNSHVSFTFPKSYNFV
;
A
#
# COMPACT_ATOMS: atom_id res chain seq x y z
N GLU A 1 19.42 -12.89 11.27
CA GLU A 1 18.99 -13.94 10.33
C GLU A 1 17.47 -14.02 10.32
N CYS A 2 16.86 -14.29 9.16
CA CYS A 2 15.40 -14.40 9.03
C CYS A 2 15.07 -15.90 8.88
N PRO A 3 14.86 -16.66 9.96
CA PRO A 3 14.86 -18.13 9.91
C PRO A 3 13.72 -18.74 9.10
N ARG A 4 12.71 -17.95 8.74
CA ARG A 4 11.58 -18.33 7.88
C ARG A 4 11.41 -17.40 6.67
N GLY A 5 12.46 -16.63 6.35
CA GLY A 5 12.44 -15.64 5.30
C GLY A 5 13.73 -15.64 4.51
N TRP A 6 13.72 -14.93 3.40
CA TRP A 6 14.90 -14.69 2.58
C TRP A 6 14.91 -13.22 2.16
N THR A 7 16.11 -12.72 1.89
CA THR A 7 16.33 -11.38 1.38
C THR A 7 16.92 -11.49 -0.01
N LYS A 8 16.42 -10.69 -0.95
CA LYS A 8 16.99 -10.57 -2.29
C LYS A 8 17.27 -9.09 -2.53
N VAL A 9 18.52 -8.80 -2.87
CA VAL A 9 18.96 -7.44 -3.20
C VAL A 9 18.80 -7.26 -4.70
N MET A 10 17.74 -6.57 -5.10
CA MET A 10 17.45 -6.25 -6.49
C MET A 10 16.41 -5.12 -6.58
N ASP A 11 16.18 -4.61 -7.78
CA ASP A 11 15.06 -3.70 -8.04
C ASP A 11 13.71 -4.44 -7.91
N GLY A 12 12.78 -3.85 -7.15
CA GLY A 12 11.49 -4.49 -6.87
C GLY A 12 10.55 -4.53 -8.08
N LEU A 13 10.64 -3.58 -9.01
CA LEU A 13 9.83 -3.59 -10.23
C LEU A 13 10.33 -4.67 -11.18
N GLU A 14 11.66 -4.81 -11.31
CA GLU A 14 12.27 -5.91 -12.06
C GLU A 14 11.90 -7.26 -11.44
N PHE A 15 11.81 -7.35 -10.11
CA PHE A 15 11.36 -8.56 -9.42
C PHE A 15 9.93 -8.94 -9.82
N LEU A 16 9.02 -7.96 -9.88
CA LEU A 16 7.62 -8.20 -10.24
C LEU A 16 7.42 -8.66 -11.69
N GLN A 17 8.36 -8.35 -12.60
CA GLN A 17 8.34 -8.86 -13.98
C GLN A 17 8.70 -10.35 -14.09
N GLN A 18 9.23 -10.95 -13.02
CA GLN A 18 9.58 -12.38 -13.01
C GLN A 18 8.31 -13.23 -12.84
N THR A 19 8.34 -14.47 -13.32
CA THR A 19 7.24 -15.41 -13.05
C THR A 19 7.29 -15.83 -11.58
N PRO A 20 6.23 -15.56 -10.79
CA PRO A 20 6.21 -15.95 -9.39
C PRO A 20 6.17 -17.47 -9.24
N SER A 21 6.97 -18.01 -8.33
CA SER A 21 6.89 -19.44 -7.95
C SER A 21 5.78 -19.70 -6.92
N THR A 22 5.22 -18.66 -6.32
CA THR A 22 4.13 -18.72 -5.34
C THR A 22 3.36 -17.39 -5.29
N LYS A 23 2.12 -17.45 -4.80
CA LYS A 23 1.30 -16.28 -4.48
C LYS A 23 1.32 -15.99 -2.99
N TYR A 24 1.26 -14.71 -2.64
CA TYR A 24 1.36 -14.22 -1.27
C TYR A 24 -0.02 -13.85 -0.71
N SER A 25 -0.22 -14.11 0.58
CA SER A 25 -1.41 -13.63 1.30
C SER A 25 -1.30 -12.16 1.69
N LEU A 26 -0.08 -11.61 1.71
CA LEU A 26 0.21 -10.23 2.07
C LEU A 26 1.40 -9.75 1.25
N ILE A 27 1.26 -8.59 0.62
CA ILE A 27 2.34 -7.87 -0.05
C ILE A 27 2.43 -6.48 0.57
N ILE A 28 3.63 -6.10 1.03
CA ILE A 28 3.88 -4.80 1.64
C ILE A 28 4.77 -4.01 0.69
N ILE A 29 4.29 -2.82 0.28
CA ILE A 29 5.02 -1.86 -0.52
C ILE A 29 5.43 -0.71 0.40
N ASP A 30 6.68 -0.75 0.85
CA ASP A 30 7.30 0.29 1.68
C ASP A 30 8.59 0.73 1.00
N VAL A 31 8.45 1.63 0.03
CA VAL A 31 9.53 2.04 -0.87
C VAL A 31 9.72 3.55 -0.81
N TYR A 32 10.93 3.95 -0.44
CA TYR A 32 11.34 5.35 -0.40
C TYR A 32 12.83 5.47 -0.70
N THR A 33 13.18 6.29 -1.69
CA THR A 33 14.57 6.51 -2.12
C THR A 33 14.98 7.98 -2.02
N GLY A 34 14.31 8.75 -1.15
CA GLY A 34 14.40 10.22 -1.08
C GLY A 34 13.25 10.93 -1.80
N TYR A 35 12.43 10.18 -2.55
CA TYR A 35 11.17 10.60 -3.14
C TYR A 35 10.23 9.38 -3.24
N ASN A 36 8.95 9.64 -3.46
CA ASN A 36 7.95 8.60 -3.66
C ASN A 36 8.18 7.87 -5.00
N VAL A 37 8.29 6.54 -4.95
CA VAL A 37 8.55 5.71 -6.14
C VAL A 37 7.23 5.36 -6.83
N ILE A 38 6.69 6.36 -7.53
CA ILE A 38 5.37 6.30 -8.22
C ILE A 38 5.16 5.08 -9.12
N PRO A 39 6.16 4.51 -9.82
CA PRO A 39 5.95 3.33 -10.66
C PRO A 39 5.37 2.09 -9.94
N PHE A 40 5.51 1.98 -8.61
CA PHE A 40 4.84 0.92 -7.83
C PHE A 40 3.33 1.12 -7.70
N TYR A 41 2.82 2.32 -7.98
CA TYR A 41 1.46 2.75 -7.68
C TYR A 41 0.60 2.92 -8.92
N THR A 42 1.07 2.49 -10.10
CA THR A 42 0.27 2.56 -11.34
C THR A 42 -0.73 1.42 -11.43
N VAL A 43 -1.76 1.60 -12.25
CA VAL A 43 -2.78 0.56 -12.49
C VAL A 43 -2.12 -0.72 -13.01
N GLU A 44 -1.13 -0.62 -13.89
CA GLU A 44 -0.43 -1.74 -14.51
C GLU A 44 0.33 -2.56 -13.47
N THR A 45 1.14 -1.91 -12.64
CA THR A 45 1.93 -2.59 -11.60
C THR A 45 1.01 -3.22 -10.55
N LEU A 46 -0.04 -2.51 -10.13
CA LEU A 46 -1.00 -3.03 -9.14
C LEU A 46 -1.84 -4.19 -9.71
N SER A 47 -2.24 -4.12 -10.98
CA SER A 47 -2.97 -5.21 -11.65
C SER A 47 -2.09 -6.45 -11.77
N MET A 48 -0.81 -6.29 -12.12
CA MET A 48 0.15 -7.40 -12.14
C MET A 48 0.32 -8.03 -10.76
N ILE A 49 0.41 -7.21 -9.71
CA ILE A 49 0.47 -7.70 -8.33
C ILE A 49 -0.78 -8.51 -7.99
N GLU A 50 -1.97 -7.98 -8.29
CA GLU A 50 -3.25 -8.63 -8.02
C GLU A 50 -3.38 -9.98 -8.74
N GLN A 51 -3.06 -10.00 -10.04
CA GLN A 51 -3.29 -11.16 -10.90
C GLN A 51 -2.24 -12.25 -10.69
N GLU A 52 -0.97 -11.90 -10.54
CA GLU A 52 0.14 -12.85 -10.58
C GLU A 52 0.73 -13.14 -9.20
N TRP A 53 0.81 -12.14 -8.33
CA TRP A 53 1.57 -12.25 -7.08
C TRP A 53 0.70 -12.43 -5.85
N LEU A 54 -0.57 -12.00 -5.89
CA LEU A 54 -1.47 -12.02 -4.75
C LEU A 54 -2.43 -13.21 -4.81
N LYS A 55 -2.72 -13.80 -3.65
CA LYS A 55 -3.84 -14.76 -3.51
C LYS A 55 -5.18 -14.03 -3.60
N ASN A 56 -6.24 -14.76 -3.93
CA ASN A 56 -7.59 -14.19 -4.07
C ASN A 56 -8.11 -13.49 -2.79
N ASP A 57 -7.69 -13.97 -1.62
CA ASP A 57 -8.00 -13.40 -0.30
C ASP A 57 -6.85 -12.54 0.27
N GLY A 58 -5.83 -12.27 -0.55
CA GLY A 58 -4.66 -11.53 -0.14
C GLY A 58 -4.91 -10.03 -0.01
N VAL A 59 -3.98 -9.36 0.66
CA VAL A 59 -4.01 -7.91 0.90
C VAL A 59 -2.71 -7.27 0.41
N VAL A 60 -2.83 -6.17 -0.31
CA VAL A 60 -1.71 -5.25 -0.55
C VAL A 60 -1.76 -4.15 0.51
N VAL A 61 -0.63 -3.93 1.18
CA VAL A 61 -0.44 -2.84 2.14
C VAL A 61 0.62 -1.91 1.59
N MET A 62 0.31 -0.62 1.49
CA MET A 62 1.21 0.37 0.91
C MET A 62 1.39 1.53 1.89
N ASN A 63 2.64 1.82 2.23
CA ASN A 63 2.99 3.02 2.98
C ASN A 63 3.29 4.16 2.01
N PHE A 64 2.75 5.35 2.29
CA PHE A 64 2.98 6.54 1.49
C PHE A 64 3.06 7.78 2.37
N VAL A 65 4.13 8.56 2.23
CA VAL A 65 4.26 9.86 2.91
C VAL A 65 3.69 10.94 2.01
N GLY A 66 2.66 11.63 2.49
CA GLY A 66 2.04 12.73 1.74
C GLY A 66 1.11 13.60 2.58
N TYR A 67 0.73 14.72 1.98
CA TYR A 67 -0.32 15.57 2.52
C TYR A 67 -1.69 14.93 2.26
N TYR A 68 -2.57 15.01 3.27
CA TYR A 68 -3.88 14.37 3.26
C TYR A 68 -5.01 15.39 3.44
N ASN A 69 -4.69 16.68 3.33
CA ASN A 69 -5.63 17.78 3.34
C ASN A 69 -5.43 18.66 2.11
N GLU A 70 -6.53 19.27 1.67
CA GLU A 70 -6.52 20.28 0.62
C GLU A 70 -5.67 21.49 1.02
N PRO A 71 -4.98 22.14 0.04
CA PRO A 71 -5.00 21.87 -1.40
C PRO A 71 -3.93 20.86 -1.87
N ASN A 72 -3.23 20.17 -0.96
CA ASN A 72 -1.96 19.47 -1.28
C ASN A 72 -2.11 17.95 -1.42
N MET A 73 -3.33 17.42 -1.51
CA MET A 73 -3.61 15.98 -1.41
C MET A 73 -3.88 15.26 -2.75
N ASP A 74 -3.69 15.95 -3.89
CA ASP A 74 -3.94 15.40 -5.23
C ASP A 74 -3.31 14.02 -5.46
N ILE A 75 -2.06 13.83 -5.03
CA ILE A 75 -1.35 12.56 -5.21
C ILE A 75 -1.95 11.43 -4.36
N VAL A 76 -2.45 11.74 -3.17
CA VAL A 76 -3.14 10.78 -2.30
C VAL A 76 -4.45 10.35 -2.94
N HIS A 77 -5.21 11.30 -3.50
CA HIS A 77 -6.42 11.00 -4.27
C HIS A 77 -6.12 10.15 -5.51
N ALA A 78 -5.05 10.45 -6.24
CA ALA A 78 -4.64 9.68 -7.40
C ALA A 78 -4.29 8.23 -7.03
N ILE A 79 -3.50 8.02 -5.97
CA ILE A 79 -3.14 6.68 -5.47
C ILE A 79 -4.39 5.93 -5.01
N HIS A 80 -5.25 6.57 -4.21
CA HIS A 80 -6.50 5.96 -3.75
C HIS A 80 -7.39 5.51 -4.93
N THR A 81 -7.59 6.39 -5.90
CA THR A 81 -8.38 6.10 -7.12
C THR A 81 -7.75 4.97 -7.93
N THR A 82 -6.43 4.96 -8.05
CA THR A 82 -5.69 3.92 -8.76
C THR A 82 -5.85 2.56 -8.10
N LEU A 83 -5.78 2.48 -6.76
CA LEU A 83 -6.06 1.26 -6.02
C LEU A 83 -7.52 0.80 -6.21
N GLN A 84 -8.50 1.72 -6.21
CA GLN A 84 -9.91 1.38 -6.42
C GLN A 84 -10.22 0.86 -7.83
N ASN A 85 -9.39 1.19 -8.83
CA ASN A 85 -9.52 0.62 -10.17
C ASN A 85 -9.08 -0.86 -10.25
N VAL A 86 -8.30 -1.33 -9.28
CA VAL A 86 -7.73 -2.69 -9.26
C VAL A 86 -8.38 -3.56 -8.16
N PHE A 87 -8.74 -2.96 -7.03
CA PHE A 87 -9.24 -3.67 -5.85
C PHE A 87 -10.62 -3.20 -5.42
N ASN A 88 -11.48 -4.15 -5.06
CA ASN A 88 -12.86 -3.89 -4.61
C ASN A 88 -12.94 -3.19 -3.25
N TYR A 89 -11.99 -3.46 -2.35
CA TYR A 89 -11.97 -2.93 -0.99
C TYR A 89 -10.66 -2.17 -0.76
N VAL A 90 -10.76 -0.85 -0.70
CA VAL A 90 -9.64 0.03 -0.37
C VAL A 90 -9.96 0.80 0.92
N ARG A 91 -8.99 0.85 1.82
CA ARG A 91 -9.01 1.68 3.03
C ARG A 91 -7.67 2.37 3.19
N VAL A 92 -7.68 3.60 3.68
CA VAL A 92 -6.47 4.34 4.02
C VAL A 92 -6.56 4.76 5.49
N PHE A 93 -5.47 4.59 6.22
CA PHE A 93 -5.34 5.03 7.60
C PHE A 93 -4.13 5.92 7.74
N ARG A 94 -4.26 6.96 8.56
CA ARG A 94 -3.11 7.75 9.00
C ARG A 94 -2.48 7.08 10.21
N GLU A 95 -1.15 6.99 10.24
CA GLU A 95 -0.41 6.29 11.31
C GLU A 95 -0.72 6.82 12.72
N MET A 96 -0.92 8.13 12.87
CA MET A 96 -1.18 8.79 14.15
C MET A 96 -2.28 9.86 14.04
N PRO A 97 -2.88 10.32 15.17
CA PRO A 97 -3.71 11.52 15.22
C PRO A 97 -2.96 12.79 14.78
N ALA A 98 -3.68 13.81 14.30
CA ALA A 98 -3.06 15.01 13.72
C ALA A 98 -2.66 15.97 14.82
N ASN A 99 -1.34 16.17 14.99
CA ASN A 99 -0.85 17.31 15.76
C ASN A 99 -0.88 18.58 14.89
N ASP A 100 -0.52 18.46 13.61
CA ASP A 100 -0.70 19.48 12.57
C ASP A 100 -1.28 18.83 11.30
N LEU A 101 -2.32 19.46 10.75
CA LEU A 101 -2.99 19.05 9.52
C LEU A 101 -2.22 19.48 8.26
N HIS A 102 -1.23 20.36 8.40
CA HIS A 102 -0.40 20.87 7.31
C HIS A 102 0.92 20.11 7.15
N GLU A 103 1.19 19.11 7.98
CA GLU A 103 2.37 18.26 7.84
C GLU A 103 2.06 16.99 7.05
N PRO A 104 3.00 16.49 6.21
CA PRO A 104 2.85 15.20 5.57
C PRO A 104 2.84 14.09 6.63
N ALA A 105 2.10 13.02 6.37
CA ALA A 105 2.01 11.88 7.26
C ALA A 105 2.19 10.56 6.52
N ASN A 106 2.57 9.52 7.24
CA ASN A 106 2.46 8.15 6.75
C ASN A 106 0.97 7.79 6.63
N LEU A 107 0.57 7.54 5.40
CA LEU A 107 -0.73 7.01 5.03
C LEU A 107 -0.54 5.56 4.62
N VAL A 108 -1.24 4.67 5.31
CA VAL A 108 -1.19 3.24 5.07
C VAL A 108 -2.46 2.83 4.34
N PHE A 109 -2.30 2.48 3.06
CA PHE A 109 -3.36 1.94 2.24
C PHE A 109 -3.43 0.43 2.41
N TYR A 110 -4.64 -0.09 2.50
CA TYR A 110 -4.98 -1.51 2.48
C TYR A 110 -5.90 -1.75 1.29
N ALA A 111 -5.53 -2.68 0.42
CA ALA A 111 -6.28 -3.01 -0.78
C ALA A 111 -6.47 -4.53 -0.91
N SER A 112 -7.70 -4.97 -1.19
CA SER A 112 -8.03 -6.38 -1.41
C SER A 112 -9.29 -6.55 -2.26
N ASN A 113 -9.42 -7.69 -2.94
CA ASN A 113 -10.66 -8.11 -3.58
C ASN A 113 -11.59 -8.89 -2.65
N SER A 114 -11.11 -9.24 -1.45
CA SER A 114 -11.90 -9.81 -0.36
C SER A 114 -12.18 -8.77 0.72
N HIS A 115 -13.30 -8.92 1.43
CA HIS A 115 -13.67 -7.97 2.49
C HIS A 115 -12.65 -8.02 3.64
N VAL A 116 -12.11 -6.85 4.00
CA VAL A 116 -11.16 -6.70 5.11
C VAL A 116 -11.87 -6.03 6.30
N SER A 117 -12.00 -6.77 7.41
CA SER A 117 -12.56 -6.26 8.65
C SER A 117 -11.46 -5.68 9.54
N PHE A 118 -11.54 -4.39 9.83
CA PHE A 118 -10.63 -3.73 10.76
C PHE A 118 -11.27 -3.65 12.15
N THR A 119 -10.50 -4.00 13.18
CA THR A 119 -10.91 -3.82 14.58
C THR A 119 -9.95 -2.84 15.23
N PHE A 120 -10.49 -1.71 15.70
CA PHE A 120 -9.68 -0.69 16.37
C PHE A 120 -9.73 -0.88 17.88
N PRO A 121 -8.59 -0.72 18.59
CA PRO A 121 -8.61 -0.65 20.04
C PRO A 121 -9.50 0.52 20.48
N LYS A 122 -10.42 0.27 21.44
CA LYS A 122 -11.37 1.28 21.95
C LYS A 122 -10.70 2.52 22.59
N SER A 123 -9.39 2.48 22.81
CA SER A 123 -8.62 3.51 23.51
C SER A 123 -8.03 4.59 22.59
N TYR A 124 -8.24 4.53 21.27
CA TYR A 124 -7.76 5.55 20.34
C TYR A 124 -8.92 6.25 19.65
N ASN A 125 -9.10 7.53 19.97
CA ASN A 125 -9.97 8.43 19.22
C ASN A 125 -9.24 8.76 17.90
N PHE A 126 -9.61 8.09 16.82
CA PHE A 126 -9.21 8.50 15.48
C PHE A 126 -9.98 9.79 15.15
N VAL A 127 -9.24 10.88 14.92
CA VAL A 127 -9.74 12.14 14.36
C VAL A 127 -9.37 12.15 12.89
#